data_AF-A0A9W9D7Y1-F1
#
_entry.id   AF-A0A9W9D7Y1-F1
#
_cell.length_a   1.000
_cell.length_b   1.000
_cell.length_c   1.000
_cell.angle_alpha   90.00
_cell.angle_beta   90.00
_cell.angle_gamma   90.00
#
_symmetry.space_group_name_H-M   'P 1'
#
loop_
_entity.id
_entity.type
_entity.pdbx_description
1 polymer ?
#
loop_
_entity_poly.entity_id
_entity_poly.type
_entity_poly.pdbx_seq_one_letter_code
_entity_poly.pdbx_strand_id
1 'polypeptide(L)'
;MSSKDNLALDLEHGVRRWDRQRWISVFSSHSPTIREVTECLGLGLSASSSTTNRGIPKFDNPDYRRISSEVTKLSKELPKERDLLLDFAADPHSLDAELEELLSTYGPAIWGRDADRSCLLTPDPSKKTYNKDLFYDNAEHREILKIHLHRWIIIKACYYIRNMKLKRPSGANDYETLADMEGDGGVSTEQSNVT
;
A
#
# COMPACT_ATOMS: atom_id res chain seq x y z
N MET A 1 9.12 8.75 -22.09
CA MET A 1 8.60 7.43 -21.69
C MET A 1 7.25 7.63 -21.05
N SER A 2 6.23 6.94 -21.56
CA SER A 2 4.85 7.12 -21.12
C SER A 2 4.66 6.39 -19.79
N SER A 3 3.86 6.93 -18.86
CA SER A 3 3.51 6.25 -17.59
C SER A 3 2.95 4.83 -17.79
N LYS A 4 2.52 4.51 -19.02
CA LYS A 4 1.98 3.21 -19.46
C LYS A 4 3.02 2.09 -19.63
N ASP A 5 4.32 2.44 -19.62
CA ASP A 5 5.43 1.51 -19.88
C ASP A 5 5.95 0.85 -18.60
N ASN A 6 5.51 1.33 -17.44
CA ASN A 6 6.19 1.05 -16.19
C ASN A 6 6.00 -0.39 -15.68
N LEU A 7 4.77 -0.85 -15.45
CA LEU A 7 4.54 -2.25 -15.03
C LEU A 7 4.63 -3.24 -16.20
N ALA A 8 4.56 -2.75 -17.45
CA ALA A 8 4.62 -3.58 -18.65
C ALA A 8 5.97 -4.30 -18.80
N LEU A 9 7.06 -3.64 -18.40
CA LEU A 9 8.40 -4.22 -18.46
C LEU A 9 8.58 -5.45 -17.56
N ASP A 10 7.81 -5.53 -16.45
CA ASP A 10 7.82 -6.69 -15.55
C ASP A 10 7.12 -7.91 -16.19
N LEU A 11 6.18 -7.72 -17.12
CA LEU A 11 5.54 -8.83 -17.84
C LEU A 11 6.49 -9.48 -18.85
N GLU A 12 7.35 -8.70 -19.50
CA GLU A 12 8.28 -9.21 -20.53
C GLU A 12 9.52 -9.88 -19.92
N HIS A 13 9.98 -9.41 -18.76
CA HIS A 13 11.27 -9.82 -18.16
C HIS A 13 11.13 -10.55 -16.81
N GLY A 14 9.90 -10.77 -16.34
CA GLY A 14 9.61 -11.28 -15.01
C GLY A 14 9.63 -10.18 -13.94
N VAL A 15 8.87 -10.41 -12.87
CA VAL A 15 8.78 -9.50 -11.73
C VAL A 15 10.12 -9.47 -10.99
N ARG A 16 10.76 -8.29 -10.91
CA ARG A 16 12.07 -8.10 -10.26
C ARG A 16 12.11 -6.86 -9.37
N ARG A 17 13.03 -6.81 -8.42
CA ARG A 17 13.33 -5.56 -7.68
C ARG A 17 13.76 -4.48 -8.68
N TRP A 18 13.36 -3.23 -8.40
CA TRP A 18 13.70 -2.10 -9.25
C TRP A 18 15.04 -1.51 -8.85
N ASP A 19 15.81 -1.09 -9.84
CA ASP A 19 17.05 -0.36 -9.61
C ASP A 19 16.78 1.10 -9.19
N ARG A 20 17.85 1.81 -8.85
CA ARG A 20 17.79 3.21 -8.43
C ARG A 20 17.20 4.12 -9.50
N GLN A 21 17.60 3.94 -10.76
CA GLN A 21 17.13 4.77 -11.87
C GLN A 21 15.61 4.65 -12.05
N ARG A 22 15.11 3.44 -11.83
CA ARG A 22 13.70 3.17 -11.84
C ARG A 22 13.00 3.82 -10.66
N TRP A 23 13.54 3.72 -9.46
CA TRP A 23 12.97 4.42 -8.28
C TRP A 23 12.93 5.93 -8.44
N ILE A 24 13.93 6.55 -9.06
CA ILE A 24 13.92 7.98 -9.42
C ILE A 24 12.71 8.31 -10.32
N SER A 25 12.44 7.46 -11.30
CA SER A 25 11.32 7.64 -12.23
C SER A 25 9.98 7.53 -11.51
N VAL A 26 9.84 6.55 -10.60
CA VAL A 26 8.62 6.36 -9.79
C VAL A 26 8.38 7.55 -8.86
N PHE A 27 9.42 8.01 -8.16
CA PHE A 27 9.36 9.17 -7.28
C PHE A 27 8.89 10.43 -8.01
N SER A 28 9.26 10.59 -9.28
CA SER A 28 8.94 11.78 -10.07
C SER A 28 7.57 11.71 -10.75
N SER A 29 7.21 10.54 -11.28
CA SER A 29 6.04 10.37 -12.17
C SER A 29 4.73 10.02 -11.46
N HIS A 30 4.77 9.54 -10.20
CA HIS A 30 3.61 8.94 -9.52
C HIS A 30 3.10 7.65 -10.18
N SER A 31 3.95 6.99 -10.98
CA SER A 31 3.62 5.74 -11.65
C SER A 31 4.67 4.67 -11.33
N PRO A 32 4.25 3.45 -10.91
CA PRO A 32 2.87 3.06 -10.71
C PRO A 32 2.26 3.63 -9.41
N THR A 33 0.94 3.64 -9.37
CA THR A 33 0.14 4.05 -8.22
C THR A 33 0.04 2.92 -7.19
N ILE A 34 -0.33 3.27 -5.95
CA ILE A 34 -0.59 2.28 -4.90
C ILE A 34 -1.70 1.30 -5.32
N ARG A 35 -2.74 1.78 -6.02
CA ARG A 35 -3.79 0.90 -6.56
C ARG A 35 -3.17 -0.15 -7.48
N GLU A 36 -2.41 0.25 -8.49
CA GLU A 36 -1.82 -0.70 -9.44
C GLU A 36 -0.92 -1.73 -8.75
N VAL A 37 -0.14 -1.32 -7.73
CA VAL A 37 0.73 -2.24 -6.99
C VAL A 37 -0.06 -3.19 -6.07
N THR A 38 -1.14 -2.71 -5.44
CA THR A 38 -2.02 -3.57 -4.63
C THR A 38 -2.86 -4.52 -5.49
N GLU A 39 -3.23 -4.11 -6.69
CA GLU A 39 -3.79 -5.01 -7.70
C GLU A 39 -2.79 -6.11 -8.07
N CYS A 40 -1.49 -5.82 -8.26
CA CYS A 40 -0.48 -6.86 -8.49
C CYS A 40 -0.37 -7.91 -7.36
N LEU A 41 -0.89 -7.62 -6.17
CA LEU A 41 -1.01 -8.55 -5.05
C LEU A 41 -2.36 -9.31 -5.02
N GLY A 42 -3.24 -9.06 -5.98
CA GLY A 42 -4.61 -9.57 -6.02
C GLY A 42 -5.56 -8.86 -5.07
N LEU A 43 -5.16 -7.77 -4.43
CA LEU A 43 -5.97 -7.10 -3.41
C LEU A 43 -6.98 -6.15 -4.05
N GLY A 44 -8.26 -6.53 -4.01
CA GLY A 44 -9.36 -5.67 -4.45
C GLY A 44 -9.62 -4.52 -3.47
N LEU A 45 -9.85 -3.32 -3.99
CA LEU A 45 -10.29 -2.17 -3.18
C LEU A 45 -11.78 -2.28 -2.83
N SER A 46 -12.17 -1.60 -1.76
CA SER A 46 -13.57 -1.38 -1.41
C SER A 46 -14.34 -0.77 -2.58
N ALA A 47 -15.59 -1.20 -2.76
CA ALA A 47 -16.47 -0.68 -3.82
C ALA A 47 -16.63 0.85 -3.74
N SER A 48 -16.59 1.41 -2.53
CA SER A 48 -16.65 2.86 -2.29
C SER A 48 -15.41 3.62 -2.76
N SER A 49 -14.26 2.94 -2.86
CA SER A 49 -12.98 3.49 -3.28
C SER A 49 -12.61 3.10 -4.71
N SER A 50 -13.35 2.19 -5.33
CA SER A 50 -13.03 1.65 -6.67
C SER A 50 -13.26 2.67 -7.79
N THR A 51 -14.12 3.68 -7.58
CA THR A 51 -14.55 4.68 -8.59
C THR A 51 -13.63 5.90 -8.72
N THR A 52 -12.69 6.11 -7.80
CA THR A 52 -11.72 7.22 -7.88
C THR A 52 -10.29 6.74 -7.67
N ASN A 53 -9.37 7.29 -8.47
CA ASN A 53 -7.92 7.10 -8.30
C ASN A 53 -7.31 8.13 -7.32
N ARG A 54 -8.14 8.97 -6.70
CA ARG A 54 -7.73 9.93 -5.67
C ARG A 54 -8.16 9.45 -4.29
N GLY A 55 -7.25 9.56 -3.32
CA GLY A 55 -7.52 9.22 -1.92
C GLY A 55 -6.78 7.99 -1.44
N ILE A 56 -6.96 7.67 -0.16
CA ILE A 56 -6.35 6.51 0.49
C ILE A 56 -7.10 5.26 0.02
N PRO A 57 -6.43 4.24 -0.53
CA PRO A 57 -7.07 2.98 -0.86
C PRO A 57 -7.71 2.37 0.39
N LYS A 58 -9.00 2.05 0.33
CA LYS A 58 -9.73 1.37 1.40
C LYS A 58 -9.96 -0.08 1.01
N PHE A 59 -9.92 -0.96 1.99
CA PHE A 59 -10.17 -2.39 1.84
C PHE A 59 -11.34 -2.81 2.72
N ASP A 60 -12.26 -3.61 2.19
CA ASP A 60 -13.37 -4.15 2.98
C ASP A 60 -12.94 -5.39 3.76
N ASN A 61 -12.08 -6.22 3.18
CA ASN A 61 -11.52 -7.41 3.82
C ASN A 61 -10.63 -7.01 5.03
N PRO A 62 -10.85 -7.61 6.22
CA PRO A 62 -10.12 -7.25 7.43
C PRO A 62 -8.62 -7.55 7.36
N ASP A 63 -8.19 -8.62 6.70
CA ASP A 63 -6.78 -8.96 6.57
C ASP A 63 -6.04 -7.98 5.66
N TYR A 64 -6.71 -7.49 4.61
CA TYR A 64 -6.15 -6.47 3.72
C TYR A 64 -5.97 -5.14 4.46
N ARG A 65 -6.89 -4.81 5.38
CA ARG A 65 -6.73 -3.63 6.25
C ARG A 65 -5.55 -3.77 7.20
N ARG A 66 -5.36 -4.96 7.80
CA ARG A 66 -4.24 -5.22 8.72
C ARG A 66 -2.90 -5.07 8.00
N ILE A 67 -2.70 -5.74 6.87
CA ILE A 67 -1.44 -5.62 6.11
C ILE A 67 -1.23 -4.20 5.57
N SER A 68 -2.29 -3.50 5.16
CA SER A 68 -2.20 -2.08 4.75
C SER A 68 -1.75 -1.17 5.91
N SER A 69 -2.17 -1.46 7.13
CA SER A 69 -1.72 -0.75 8.34
C SER A 69 -0.22 -0.96 8.57
N GLU A 70 0.26 -2.21 8.54
CA GLU A 70 1.69 -2.50 8.73
C GLU A 70 2.56 -1.93 7.61
N VAL A 71 2.13 -2.04 6.35
CA VAL A 71 2.80 -1.36 5.23
C VAL A 71 2.88 0.15 5.44
N THR A 72 1.83 0.74 6.01
CA THR A 72 1.81 2.17 6.35
C THR A 72 2.81 2.49 7.47
N LYS A 73 2.89 1.66 8.51
CA LYS A 73 3.85 1.80 9.61
C LYS A 73 5.29 1.73 9.09
N LEU A 74 5.65 0.66 8.38
CA LEU A 74 6.99 0.48 7.81
C LEU A 74 7.39 1.65 6.90
N SER A 75 6.48 2.13 6.04
CA SER A 75 6.77 3.28 5.17
C SER A 75 7.11 4.57 5.93
N LYS A 76 6.62 4.71 7.17
CA LYS A 76 6.93 5.83 8.07
C LYS A 76 8.23 5.63 8.85
N GLU A 77 8.81 4.45 8.87
CA GLU A 77 10.10 4.18 9.52
C GLU A 77 11.29 4.34 8.55
N LEU A 78 11.04 4.27 7.24
CA LEU A 78 12.07 4.45 6.20
C LEU A 78 12.74 5.84 6.19
N PRO A 79 13.94 5.99 5.57
CA PRO A 79 14.62 7.27 5.42
C PRO A 79 13.71 8.38 4.87
N LYS A 80 13.82 9.59 5.45
CA LYS A 80 12.99 10.77 5.08
C LYS A 80 13.67 11.73 4.12
N GLU A 81 14.93 11.49 3.84
CA GLU A 81 15.73 12.19 2.85
C GLU A 81 15.60 11.45 1.51
N ARG A 82 15.53 12.18 0.39
CA ARG A 82 15.15 11.59 -0.89
C ARG A 82 16.21 10.61 -1.34
N ASP A 83 17.47 11.04 -1.33
CA ASP A 83 18.54 10.23 -1.91
C ASP A 83 18.82 9.01 -1.06
N LEU A 84 18.78 9.14 0.28
CA LEU A 84 18.83 7.99 1.19
C LEU A 84 17.68 6.98 0.97
N LEU A 85 16.45 7.45 0.73
CA LEU A 85 15.34 6.53 0.42
C LEU A 85 15.55 5.80 -0.91
N LEU A 86 16.03 6.50 -1.94
CA LEU A 86 16.26 5.91 -3.26
C LEU A 86 17.41 4.90 -3.24
N ASP A 87 18.46 5.16 -2.45
CA ASP A 87 19.58 4.24 -2.24
C ASP A 87 19.09 2.99 -1.48
N PHE A 88 18.36 3.19 -0.38
CA PHE A 88 17.74 2.08 0.37
C PHE A 88 16.81 1.24 -0.51
N ALA A 89 15.94 1.87 -1.31
CA ALA A 89 14.99 1.15 -2.16
C ALA A 89 15.66 0.35 -3.29
N ALA A 90 16.84 0.77 -3.74
CA ALA A 90 17.60 0.10 -4.78
C ALA A 90 18.45 -1.07 -4.25
N ASP A 91 18.65 -1.17 -2.94
CA ASP A 91 19.34 -2.30 -2.30
C ASP A 91 18.49 -3.58 -2.44
N PRO A 92 19.00 -4.65 -3.07
CA PRO A 92 18.31 -5.93 -3.20
C PRO A 92 17.90 -6.56 -1.87
N HIS A 93 18.60 -6.23 -0.78
CA HIS A 93 18.37 -6.77 0.56
C HIS A 93 17.51 -5.87 1.45
N SER A 94 17.05 -4.74 0.91
CA SER A 94 16.19 -3.83 1.67
C SER A 94 14.85 -4.49 2.02
N LEU A 95 14.52 -4.38 3.31
CA LEU A 95 13.31 -4.90 3.95
C LEU A 95 13.19 -6.44 3.97
N ASP A 96 14.26 -7.21 3.76
CA ASP A 96 14.14 -8.68 3.68
C ASP A 96 13.50 -9.29 4.93
N ALA A 97 13.90 -8.85 6.12
CA ALA A 97 13.34 -9.35 7.38
C ALA A 97 11.89 -8.93 7.56
N GLU A 98 11.58 -7.66 7.31
CA GLU A 98 10.25 -7.09 7.45
C GLU A 98 9.25 -7.69 6.45
N LEU A 99 9.71 -8.00 5.23
CA LEU A 99 8.89 -8.66 4.21
C LEU A 99 8.62 -10.13 4.56
N GLU A 100 9.61 -10.83 5.13
CA GLU A 100 9.42 -12.19 5.63
C GLU A 100 8.45 -12.21 6.81
N GLU A 101 8.57 -11.26 7.75
CA GLU A 101 7.64 -11.12 8.87
C GLU A 101 6.22 -10.80 8.39
N LEU A 102 6.05 -9.86 7.46
CA LEU A 102 4.75 -9.55 6.86
C LEU A 102 4.13 -10.78 6.20
N LEU A 103 4.90 -11.51 5.38
CA LEU A 103 4.37 -12.66 4.66
C LEU A 103 4.12 -13.85 5.57
N SER A 104 4.95 -14.11 6.57
CA SER A 104 4.68 -15.18 7.53
C SER A 104 3.45 -14.88 8.38
N THR A 105 3.20 -13.61 8.71
CA THR A 105 2.05 -13.20 9.53
C THR A 105 0.74 -13.17 8.75
N TYR A 106 0.72 -12.55 7.57
CA TYR A 106 -0.52 -12.30 6.81
C TYR A 106 -0.69 -13.21 5.59
N GLY A 107 0.41 -13.78 5.09
CA GLY A 107 0.41 -14.55 3.86
C GLY A 107 -0.48 -15.80 3.88
N PRO A 108 -0.46 -16.64 4.94
CA PRO A 108 -1.35 -17.79 5.03
C PRO A 108 -2.83 -17.44 4.93
N ALA A 109 -3.28 -16.33 5.51
CA ALA A 109 -4.68 -15.93 5.53
C ALA A 109 -5.15 -15.26 4.24
N ILE A 110 -4.25 -14.65 3.46
CA ILE A 110 -4.59 -13.92 2.23
C ILE A 110 -4.31 -14.77 0.98
N TRP A 111 -3.11 -15.36 0.90
CA TRP A 111 -2.62 -16.08 -0.28
C TRP A 111 -2.39 -17.58 -0.02
N GLY A 112 -2.70 -18.10 1.17
CA GLY A 112 -2.57 -19.53 1.47
C GLY A 112 -3.58 -20.37 0.70
N ARG A 113 -3.24 -21.63 0.39
CA ARG A 113 -4.15 -22.53 -0.37
C ARG A 113 -5.50 -22.77 0.31
N ASP A 114 -5.49 -22.80 1.64
CA ASP A 114 -6.68 -23.08 2.46
C ASP A 114 -7.41 -21.80 2.91
N ALA A 115 -6.95 -20.62 2.46
CA ALA A 115 -7.60 -19.36 2.77
C ALA A 115 -8.89 -19.14 1.95
N ASP A 116 -9.77 -18.30 2.48
CA ASP A 116 -10.88 -17.75 1.68
C ASP A 116 -10.36 -16.69 0.70
N ARG A 117 -10.00 -17.17 -0.49
CA ARG A 117 -9.45 -16.35 -1.58
C ARG A 117 -10.53 -15.73 -2.48
N SER A 118 -11.82 -15.88 -2.15
CA SER A 118 -12.92 -15.28 -2.92
C SER A 118 -12.87 -13.75 -2.95
N CYS A 119 -12.20 -13.15 -1.97
CA CYS A 119 -11.96 -11.71 -1.87
C CYS A 119 -10.78 -11.23 -2.74
N LEU A 120 -9.98 -12.13 -3.34
CA LEU A 120 -8.91 -11.74 -4.26
C LEU A 120 -9.49 -11.38 -5.62
N LEU A 121 -8.80 -10.50 -6.34
CA LEU A 121 -9.07 -10.25 -7.75
C LEU A 121 -8.86 -11.54 -8.54
N THR A 122 -9.68 -11.75 -9.56
CA THR A 122 -9.46 -12.82 -10.54
C THR A 122 -8.26 -12.46 -11.42
N PRO A 123 -7.24 -13.34 -11.55
CA PRO A 123 -6.10 -13.07 -12.42
C PRO A 123 -6.56 -13.03 -13.88
N ASP A 124 -6.05 -12.05 -14.62
CA ASP A 124 -6.39 -11.82 -16.02
C ASP A 124 -5.11 -11.74 -16.86
N PRO A 125 -4.81 -12.75 -17.70
CA PRO A 125 -3.60 -12.77 -18.53
C PRO A 125 -3.48 -11.58 -19.49
N SER A 126 -4.59 -10.90 -19.81
CA SER A 126 -4.59 -9.72 -20.66
C SER A 126 -4.26 -8.42 -19.92
N LYS A 127 -4.35 -8.43 -18.58
CA LYS A 127 -4.01 -7.28 -17.74
C LYS A 127 -2.53 -7.26 -17.39
N LYS A 128 -2.04 -6.03 -17.16
CA LYS A 128 -0.69 -5.81 -16.65
C LYS A 128 -0.61 -5.98 -15.13
N THR A 129 -1.72 -5.76 -14.43
CA THR A 129 -1.86 -5.91 -12.98
C THR A 129 -2.59 -7.22 -12.68
N TYR A 130 -1.94 -8.10 -11.92
CA TYR A 130 -2.43 -9.44 -11.55
C TYR A 130 -2.79 -10.37 -12.72
N ASN A 131 -1.76 -10.83 -13.44
CA ASN A 131 -1.90 -11.76 -14.56
C ASN A 131 -1.73 -13.24 -14.18
N LYS A 132 -1.30 -13.53 -12.95
CA LYS A 132 -1.00 -14.87 -12.44
C LYS A 132 -1.55 -15.02 -11.02
N ASP A 133 -2.12 -16.18 -10.72
CA ASP A 133 -2.61 -16.48 -9.38
C ASP A 133 -1.44 -16.74 -8.41
N LEU A 134 -1.34 -15.96 -7.34
CA LEU A 134 -0.22 -16.01 -6.39
C LEU A 134 -0.59 -16.78 -5.12
N PHE A 135 0.31 -17.67 -4.68
CA PHE A 135 0.10 -18.57 -3.55
C PHE A 135 1.24 -18.44 -2.56
N TYR A 136 0.94 -18.22 -1.29
CA TYR A 136 1.95 -18.13 -0.22
C TYR A 136 2.76 -19.43 -0.09
N ASP A 137 2.16 -20.59 -0.35
CA ASP A 137 2.85 -21.88 -0.18
C ASP A 137 3.87 -22.16 -1.30
N ASN A 138 3.82 -21.42 -2.40
CA ASN A 138 4.76 -21.55 -3.52
C ASN A 138 5.93 -20.58 -3.36
N ALA A 139 7.16 -21.09 -3.37
CA ALA A 139 8.37 -20.29 -3.15
C ALA A 139 8.57 -19.17 -4.20
N GLU A 140 8.34 -19.46 -5.48
CA GLU A 140 8.43 -18.45 -6.55
C GLU A 140 7.38 -17.34 -6.35
N HIS A 141 6.16 -17.73 -5.99
CA HIS A 141 5.07 -16.79 -5.75
C HIS A 141 5.33 -15.93 -4.50
N ARG A 142 5.93 -16.50 -3.45
CA ARG A 142 6.37 -15.71 -2.28
C ARG A 142 7.35 -14.63 -2.67
N GLU A 143 8.31 -14.92 -3.53
CA GLU A 143 9.26 -13.90 -3.99
C GLU A 143 8.58 -12.80 -4.80
N ILE A 144 7.59 -13.15 -5.65
CA ILE A 144 6.76 -12.17 -6.35
C ILE A 144 5.98 -11.29 -5.35
N LEU A 145 5.36 -11.90 -4.33
CA LEU A 145 4.64 -11.19 -3.28
C LEU A 145 5.57 -10.23 -2.51
N LYS A 146 6.79 -10.66 -2.13
CA LYS A 146 7.80 -9.81 -1.48
C LYS A 146 8.13 -8.60 -2.34
N ILE A 147 8.36 -8.80 -3.63
CA ILE A 147 8.70 -7.71 -4.56
C ILE A 147 7.55 -6.68 -4.62
N HIS A 148 6.30 -7.13 -4.72
CA HIS A 148 5.16 -6.21 -4.77
C HIS A 148 4.89 -5.52 -3.42
N LEU A 149 5.06 -6.22 -2.29
CA LEU A 149 4.99 -5.61 -0.95
C LEU A 149 6.08 -4.56 -0.74
N HIS A 150 7.32 -4.87 -1.12
CA HIS A 150 8.41 -3.90 -1.10
C HIS A 150 8.04 -2.65 -1.89
N ARG A 151 7.55 -2.83 -3.12
CA ARG A 151 7.14 -1.71 -3.96
C ARG A 151 6.07 -0.86 -3.31
N TRP A 152 5.08 -1.49 -2.67
CA TRP A 152 4.02 -0.78 -1.97
C TRP A 152 4.56 0.07 -0.82
N ILE A 153 5.44 -0.49 0.02
CA ILE A 153 6.06 0.21 1.15
C ILE A 153 6.88 1.41 0.65
N ILE A 154 7.76 1.21 -0.33
CA ILE A 154 8.61 2.29 -0.87
C ILE A 154 7.77 3.38 -1.52
N ILE A 155 6.76 3.05 -2.34
CA ILE A 155 5.88 4.04 -2.97
C ILE A 155 5.17 4.90 -1.92
N LYS A 156 4.70 4.30 -0.82
CA LYS A 156 4.12 5.06 0.29
C LYS A 156 5.13 6.00 0.94
N ALA A 157 6.38 5.58 1.14
CA ALA A 157 7.43 6.44 1.66
C ALA A 157 7.74 7.61 0.71
N CYS A 158 7.79 7.36 -0.61
CA CYS A 158 7.88 8.41 -1.63
C CYS A 158 6.74 9.43 -1.53
N TYR A 159 5.51 8.96 -1.29
CA TYR A 159 4.34 9.83 -1.13
C TYR A 159 4.47 10.68 0.14
N TYR A 160 4.94 10.09 1.24
CA TYR A 160 5.17 10.79 2.51
C TYR A 160 6.19 11.92 2.37
N ILE A 161 7.37 11.65 1.80
CA ILE A 161 8.43 12.67 1.61
C ILE A 161 7.91 13.84 0.75
N ARG A 162 7.21 13.53 -0.35
CA ARG A 162 6.66 14.57 -1.23
C ARG A 162 5.60 15.42 -0.52
N ASN A 163 4.70 14.78 0.23
CA ASN A 163 3.66 15.50 0.96
C ASN A 163 4.23 16.34 2.12
N MET A 164 5.30 15.91 2.79
CA MET A 164 5.99 16.75 3.77
C MET A 164 6.64 17.98 3.14
N LYS A 165 7.21 17.86 1.93
CA LYS A 165 7.78 19.01 1.21
C LYS A 165 6.71 20.01 0.76
N LEU A 166 5.48 19.55 0.50
CA LEU A 166 4.33 20.42 0.21
C LEU A 166 3.78 21.13 1.45
N LYS A 167 3.96 20.57 2.65
CA LYS A 167 3.54 21.18 3.94
C LYS A 167 4.56 22.16 4.53
N ARG A 168 5.63 22.51 3.81
CA ARG A 168 6.54 23.59 4.22
C ARG A 168 5.72 24.91 4.21
N PRO A 169 5.74 25.72 5.27
CA PRO A 169 4.72 26.74 5.49
C PRO A 169 4.83 27.87 4.46
N SER A 170 3.94 27.85 3.47
CA SER A 170 3.23 29.09 3.12
C SER A 170 2.34 29.36 4.33
N GLY A 171 2.70 30.32 5.17
CA GLY A 171 1.98 30.61 6.41
C GLY A 171 0.52 30.94 6.13
N ALA A 172 -0.39 29.98 6.37
CA ALA A 172 -1.83 30.20 6.57
C ALA A 172 -2.52 28.88 6.97
N ASN A 173 -3.04 28.88 8.19
CA ASN A 173 -4.14 28.06 8.73
C ASN A 173 -3.93 26.56 8.97
N ASP A 174 -3.33 26.27 10.13
CA ASP A 174 -3.66 25.09 10.93
C ASP A 174 -5.03 25.31 11.59
N TYR A 175 -6.11 24.67 11.12
CA TYR A 175 -7.33 24.40 11.92
C TYR A 175 -8.37 23.50 11.22
N GLU A 176 -8.01 22.34 10.65
CA GLU A 176 -9.08 21.44 10.16
C GLU A 176 -8.68 19.97 9.99
N THR A 177 -8.20 19.26 11.02
CA THR A 177 -8.36 17.77 11.07
C THR A 177 -8.18 17.20 12.49
N LEU A 178 -8.94 17.72 13.47
CA LEU A 178 -9.00 17.17 14.83
C LEU A 178 -10.44 17.01 15.32
N ALA A 179 -11.34 16.56 14.44
CA ALA A 179 -12.70 16.18 14.81
C ALA A 179 -13.05 14.88 14.10
N ASP A 180 -12.81 13.75 14.79
CA ASP A 180 -13.62 12.51 14.73
C ASP A 180 -13.00 11.37 15.56
N MET A 181 -12.41 11.69 16.71
CA MET A 181 -12.16 10.70 17.76
C MET A 181 -12.62 11.27 19.10
N GLU A 182 -13.90 11.10 19.41
CA GLU A 182 -14.35 10.73 20.75
C GLU A 182 -15.82 10.32 20.69
N GLY A 183 -16.06 9.03 20.94
CA GLY A 183 -17.37 8.49 21.23
C GLY A 183 -17.55 8.32 22.74
N ASP A 184 -18.80 8.52 23.15
CA ASP A 184 -19.49 7.89 24.28
C ASP A 184 -19.00 8.16 25.72
N GLY A 185 -19.93 8.59 26.56
CA GLY A 185 -19.73 8.84 27.99
C GLY A 185 -20.88 9.66 28.58
N GLY A 186 -21.98 8.99 28.96
CA GLY A 186 -23.24 9.61 29.37
C GLY A 186 -23.24 10.37 30.71
N VAL A 187 -24.44 10.85 31.08
CA VAL A 187 -24.97 10.91 32.46
C VAL A 187 -26.43 11.38 32.41
N SER A 188 -27.31 10.59 33.03
CA SER A 188 -28.70 10.88 33.38
C SER A 188 -28.81 12.11 34.30
N THR A 189 -29.93 12.83 34.31
CA THR A 189 -30.62 13.29 35.53
C THR A 189 -32.01 13.88 35.18
N GLU A 190 -33.01 13.44 35.94
CA GLU A 190 -34.41 13.88 36.00
C GLU A 190 -34.59 15.35 36.43
N GLN A 191 -35.72 15.95 36.02
CA GLN A 191 -36.61 16.85 36.78
C GLN A 191 -37.74 17.30 35.83
N SER A 192 -39.03 16.99 36.01
CA SER A 192 -39.97 17.31 37.10
C SER A 192 -40.30 18.80 37.24
N ASN A 193 -41.55 19.16 36.88
CA ASN A 193 -42.46 20.25 37.33
C ASN A 193 -43.15 20.88 36.11
N VAL A 194 -44.45 20.71 35.86
CA VAL A 194 -45.66 21.11 36.62
C VAL A 194 -45.62 22.58 37.04
N THR A 195 -46.25 23.45 36.26
CA THR A 195 -47.55 24.10 36.57
C THR A 195 -48.08 24.73 35.28
#